data_AF-A0A6B3HDJ9-F1
#
_entry.id   AF-A0A6B3HDJ9-F1
#
_cell.length_a   1.000
_cell.length_b   1.000
_cell.length_c   1.000
_cell.angle_alpha   90.00
_cell.angle_beta   90.00
_cell.angle_gamma   90.00
#
_symmetry.space_group_name_H-M   'P 1'
#
loop_
_entity.id
_entity.type
_entity.pdbx_description
1 polymer ?
#
loop_
_entity_poly.entity_id
_entity_poly.type
_entity_poly.pdbx_seq_one_letter_code
_entity_poly.pdbx_strand_id
1 'polypeptide(L)' 'APSLEVLERSLIASGTELTTVAMRRLDPTVQGSVLSVLERLSIQVLPNTAGCFTAGEAVLTARLAREALG' A
#
# COMPACT_ATOMS: atom_id res chain seq x y z
N ALA A 1 16.65 -3.61 -2.10
CA ALA A 1 15.20 -3.78 -2.27
C ALA A 1 14.92 -4.01 -3.76
N PRO A 2 13.91 -4.80 -4.18
CA PRO A 2 13.50 -4.77 -5.57
C PRO A 2 13.17 -3.32 -5.94
N SER A 3 13.60 -2.88 -7.13
CA SER A 3 13.36 -1.51 -7.58
C SER A 3 11.86 -1.29 -7.80
N LEU A 4 11.40 -0.06 -7.58
CA LEU A 4 10.01 0.32 -7.87
C LEU A 4 9.66 0.12 -9.35
N GLU A 5 10.66 0.21 -10.22
CA GLU A 5 10.53 -0.10 -11.64
C GLU A 5 10.13 -1.57 -11.90
N VAL A 6 10.75 -2.53 -11.19
CA VAL A 6 10.38 -3.94 -11.30
C VAL A 6 8.97 -4.19 -10.76
N LEU A 7 8.59 -3.51 -9.66
CA LEU A 7 7.23 -3.57 -9.12
C LEU A 7 6.20 -3.03 -10.13
N GLU A 8 6.45 -1.86 -10.72
CA GLU A 8 5.57 -1.24 -11.71
C GLU A 8 5.36 -2.15 -12.91
N ARG A 9 6.43 -2.72 -13.48
CA ARG A 9 6.34 -3.69 -14.57
C ARG A 9 5.54 -4.93 -14.19
N SER A 10 5.69 -5.42 -12.96
CA SER A 10 4.96 -6.59 -12.47
C SER A 10 3.48 -6.30 -12.30
N LEU A 11 3.13 -5.12 -11.80
CA LEU A 11 1.74 -4.67 -11.65
C LEU A 11 1.05 -4.57 -13.02
N ILE A 12 1.70 -3.91 -13.99
CA ILE A 12 1.20 -3.80 -15.38
C ILE A 12 1.00 -5.19 -15.99
N ALA A 13 2.01 -6.07 -15.89
CA ALA A 13 1.93 -7.42 -16.45
C ALA A 13 0.84 -8.28 -15.80
N SER A 14 0.56 -8.07 -14.51
CA SER A 14 -0.47 -8.82 -13.78
C SER A 14 -1.90 -8.38 -14.12
N GLY A 15 -2.10 -7.14 -14.58
CA GLY A 15 -3.43 -6.56 -14.81
C GLY A 15 -4.27 -6.41 -13.54
N THR A 16 -3.65 -6.37 -12.35
CA THR A 16 -4.40 -6.22 -11.10
C THR A 16 -5.03 -4.84 -10.96
N GLU A 17 -6.26 -4.80 -10.46
CA GLU A 17 -6.99 -3.55 -10.18
C GLU A 17 -6.93 -3.17 -8.69
N LEU A 18 -6.49 -4.09 -7.83
CA LEU A 18 -6.42 -3.91 -6.38
C LEU A 18 -5.12 -4.51 -5.84
N THR A 19 -4.35 -3.74 -5.07
CA THR A 19 -3.08 -4.19 -4.49
C THR A 19 -3.02 -3.94 -2.99
N THR A 20 -2.64 -4.96 -2.21
CA THR A 20 -2.52 -4.81 -0.76
C THR A 20 -1.24 -4.08 -0.36
N VAL A 21 -1.32 -3.15 0.58
CA VAL A 21 -0.14 -2.43 1.09
C VAL A 21 -0.10 -2.43 2.62
N ALA A 22 1.08 -2.68 3.18
CA ALA A 22 1.31 -2.63 4.62
C ALA A 22 1.55 -1.18 5.08
N MET A 23 0.67 -0.69 5.95
CA MET A 23 0.60 0.74 6.32
C MET A 23 1.75 1.22 7.21
N ARG A 24 2.44 0.32 7.93
CA ARG A 24 3.55 0.69 8.84
C ARG A 24 4.79 1.28 8.18
N ARG A 25 4.91 1.19 6.84
CA ARG A 25 6.11 1.61 6.09
C ARG A 25 5.84 2.72 5.09
N LEU A 26 4.68 3.35 5.17
CA LEU A 26 4.28 4.40 4.25
C LEU A 26 4.38 5.74 4.94
N ASP A 27 5.33 6.56 4.50
CA ASP A 27 5.26 7.99 4.68
C ASP A 27 4.57 8.57 3.44
N PRO A 28 3.34 9.10 3.57
CA PRO A 28 2.61 9.67 2.43
C PRO A 28 3.28 10.93 1.85
N THR A 29 4.23 11.54 2.57
CA THR A 29 4.95 12.73 2.11
C THR A 29 6.13 12.41 1.20
N VAL A 30 6.57 11.14 1.13
CA VAL A 30 7.71 10.73 0.31
C VAL A 30 7.29 10.49 -1.13
N GLN A 31 7.80 11.33 -2.04
CA GLN A 31 7.65 11.12 -3.47
C GLN A 31 8.45 9.89 -3.93
N GLY A 32 7.85 9.09 -4.83
CA GLY A 32 8.43 7.82 -5.27
C GLY A 32 8.17 6.67 -4.29
N SER A 33 7.05 6.67 -3.56
CA SER A 33 6.62 5.52 -2.74
C SER A 33 5.83 4.49 -3.56
N VAL A 34 5.56 3.32 -2.98
CA VAL A 34 4.66 2.31 -3.59
C VAL A 34 3.27 2.90 -3.89
N LEU A 35 2.75 3.78 -3.04
CA LEU A 35 1.46 4.45 -3.27
C LEU A 35 1.48 5.29 -4.55
N SER A 36 2.57 6.02 -4.80
CA SER A 36 2.71 6.81 -6.03
C SER A 36 2.73 5.95 -7.30
N VAL A 37 3.25 4.72 -7.22
CA VAL A 37 3.21 3.76 -8.34
C VAL A 37 1.78 3.30 -8.57
N LEU A 38 1.08 2.90 -7.52
CA LEU A 38 -0.32 2.44 -7.61
C LEU A 38 -1.25 3.54 -8.13
N GLU A 39 -1.07 4.79 -7.68
CA GLU A 39 -1.81 5.95 -8.15
C GLU A 39 -1.60 6.21 -9.65
N ARG A 40 -0.35 6.23 -10.13
CA ARG A 40 -0.04 6.40 -11.58
C ARG A 40 -0.69 5.31 -12.45
N LEU A 41 -0.77 4.09 -11.94
CA LEU A 41 -1.35 2.95 -12.64
C LEU A 41 -2.87 2.85 -12.47
N SER A 42 -3.50 3.77 -11.74
CA SER A 42 -4.94 3.71 -11.38
C SER A 42 -5.34 2.42 -10.65
N ILE A 43 -4.43 1.84 -9.86
CA ILE A 43 -4.67 0.62 -9.09
C ILE A 43 -5.17 0.99 -7.70
N GLN A 44 -6.28 0.39 -7.27
CA GLN A 44 -6.83 0.63 -5.94
C GLN A 44 -5.90 0.07 -4.86
N VAL A 45 -5.79 0.82 -3.76
CA VAL A 45 -5.00 0.42 -2.60
C VAL A 45 -5.89 -0.30 -1.59
N LEU A 46 -5.53 -1.52 -1.21
CA LEU A 46 -6.15 -2.25 -0.10
C LEU A 46 -5.19 -2.25 1.10
N PRO A 47 -5.42 -1.41 2.13
CA PRO A 47 -4.56 -1.43 3.31
C PRO A 47 -4.66 -2.76 4.05
N ASN A 48 -3.53 -3.26 4.55
CA ASN A 48 -3.49 -4.44 5.42
C ASN A 48 -2.83 -4.13 6.78
N THR A 49 -3.04 -5.02 7.75
CA THR A 49 -2.54 -4.91 9.14
C THR A 49 -1.26 -5.71 9.35
N ALA A 50 -0.42 -5.84 8.33
CA ALA A 50 0.82 -6.62 8.44
C ALA A 50 1.73 -6.07 9.54
N GLY A 51 2.21 -6.98 10.40
CA GLY A 51 3.05 -6.66 11.55
C GLY A 51 2.28 -6.46 12.86
N CYS A 52 0.94 -6.38 12.85
CA CYS A 52 0.17 -6.35 14.09
C CYS A 52 0.21 -7.71 14.80
N PHE A 53 0.51 -7.73 16.09
CA PHE A 53 0.58 -8.95 16.90
C PHE A 53 -0.65 -9.17 17.78
N THR A 54 -1.51 -8.15 17.89
CA THR A 54 -2.76 -8.21 18.65
C THR A 54 -3.93 -7.71 17.82
N ALA A 55 -5.15 -8.12 18.19
CA ALA A 55 -6.37 -7.62 17.56
C ALA A 55 -6.52 -6.09 17.72
N GLY A 56 -6.13 -5.54 18.87
CA GLY A 56 -6.14 -4.10 19.12
C GLY A 56 -5.25 -3.33 18.15
N GLU A 57 -4.02 -3.82 17.91
CA GLU A 57 -3.11 -3.23 16.93
C GLU A 57 -3.67 -3.29 15.50
N ALA A 58 -4.27 -4.43 15.13
CA ALA A 58 -4.84 -4.61 13.79
C ALA A 58 -6.00 -3.63 13.55
N VAL A 59 -6.93 -3.52 14.51
CA VAL A 59 -8.07 -2.60 14.42
C VAL A 59 -7.61 -1.15 14.39
N LEU A 60 -6.64 -0.77 15.22
CA LEU A 60 -6.08 0.58 15.20
C LEU A 60 -5.45 0.91 13.84
N THR A 61 -4.62 0.00 13.32
CA THR A 61 -3.97 0.16 12.01
C THR A 61 -5.00 0.30 10.89
N ALA A 62 -6.07 -0.50 10.90
CA ALA A 62 -7.14 -0.41 9.91
C ALA A 62 -7.90 0.92 9.99
N ARG A 63 -8.13 1.46 11.19
CA ARG A 63 -8.77 2.79 11.37
C ARG A 63 -7.90 3.92 10.85
N LEU A 64 -6.62 3.93 11.19
CA LEU A 64 -5.65 4.91 10.69
C LEU A 64 -5.53 4.84 9.16
N ALA A 65 -5.52 3.63 8.60
CA ALA A 65 -5.47 3.44 7.15
C ALA A 65 -6.70 4.02 6.44
N ARG A 66 -7.89 3.84 7.02
CA ARG A 66 -9.13 4.42 6.51
C ARG A 66 -9.10 5.95 6.55
N GLU A 67 -8.53 6.56 7.60
CA GLU A 67 -8.39 8.01 7.70
C GLU A 67 -7.37 8.59 6.71
N ALA A 68 -6.34 7.82 6.37
CA ALA A 68 -5.29 8.25 5.45
C ALA A 68 -5.64 8.07 3.97
N LEU A 69 -6.48 7.09 3.62
CA LEU A 69 -6.80 6.71 2.24
C LEU A 69 -8.26 6.99 1.83
N GLY A 70 -9.13 7.31 2.80
CA GLY A 70 -10.57 7.54 2.61
C GLY A 70 -10.93 9.01 2.48
#